data_AF-A0AAV2Q6L0-F1
#
_entry.id   AF-A0AAV2Q6L0-F1
#
_cell.length_a   1.000
_cell.length_b   1.000
_cell.length_c   1.000
_cell.angle_alpha   90.00
_cell.angle_beta   90.00
_cell.angle_gamma   90.00
#
_symmetry.space_group_name_H-M   'P 1'
#
loop_
_entity.id
_entity.type
_entity.pdbx_description
1 polymer ?
#
loop_
_entity_poly.entity_id
_entity_poly.type
_entity_poly.pdbx_seq_one_letter_code
_entity_poly.pdbx_strand_id
1 'polypeptide(L)'
;LTGRTALNLAVQLGNLNIIKTLMAHCPDISIHDADGITPIQAALDLKLHDIIHVIKEENIKCKKTKTGSQSVLHTSINQIDKIPEKIDKILRPKRALSDGTCQHRGSVYTHGEIWEESCMSYACKNGEIKNMTIPGCCETEYKKLYQNGDTWKENGKHYQCSNGQIYQQTNG
;
A
#
# COMPACT_ATOMS: atom_id res chain seq x y z
N LEU A 1 -3.31 3.31 1.84
CA LEU A 1 -2.12 4.16 2.09
C LEU A 1 -1.72 3.96 3.55
N THR A 2 -0.62 3.27 3.83
CA THR A 2 -0.15 3.03 5.21
C THR A 2 0.61 4.27 5.66
N GLY A 3 0.14 4.96 6.71
CA GLY A 3 0.62 6.29 7.15
C GLY A 3 2.05 6.35 7.69
N ARG A 4 2.97 5.51 7.19
CA ARG A 4 4.38 5.48 7.60
C ARG A 4 5.06 6.78 7.18
N THR A 5 5.58 7.53 8.15
CA THR A 5 6.40 8.70 7.89
C THR A 5 7.76 8.29 7.30
N ALA A 6 8.37 9.16 6.51
CA ALA A 6 9.73 8.97 6.00
C ALA A 6 10.75 8.67 7.13
N LEU A 7 10.52 9.24 8.31
CA LEU A 7 11.37 9.01 9.48
C LEU A 7 11.17 7.61 10.09
N ASN A 8 9.95 7.07 10.15
CA ASN A 8 9.72 5.68 10.60
C ASN A 8 10.48 4.68 9.73
N LEU A 9 10.44 4.88 8.40
CA LEU A 9 11.17 4.02 7.47
C LEU A 9 12.68 4.12 7.66
N ALA A 10 13.22 5.32 7.83
CA ALA A 10 14.65 5.52 8.07
C ALA A 10 15.13 4.87 9.38
N VAL A 11 14.28 4.90 10.43
CA VAL A 11 14.52 4.20 11.70
C VAL A 11 14.50 2.68 11.52
N GLN A 12 13.51 2.13 10.83
CA GLN A 12 13.44 0.69 10.53
C GLN A 12 14.65 0.19 9.74
N LEU A 13 15.17 1.02 8.84
CA LEU A 13 16.39 0.73 8.07
C LEU A 13 17.68 0.92 8.88
N GLY A 14 17.62 1.46 10.10
CA GLY A 14 18.80 1.73 10.94
C GLY A 14 19.76 2.76 10.34
N ASN A 15 19.32 3.57 9.37
CA ASN A 15 20.23 4.39 8.58
C ASN A 15 20.37 5.81 9.14
N LEU A 16 21.39 5.98 9.99
CA LEU A 16 21.71 7.26 10.64
C LEU A 16 21.89 8.43 9.68
N ASN A 17 22.46 8.22 8.49
CA ASN A 17 22.68 9.30 7.53
C ASN A 17 21.36 9.84 6.98
N ILE A 18 20.42 8.94 6.69
CA ILE A 18 19.07 9.33 6.23
C ILE A 18 18.35 10.06 7.36
N ILE A 19 18.41 9.54 8.58
CA ILE A 19 17.80 10.14 9.77
C ILE A 19 18.31 11.57 9.98
N LYS A 20 19.63 11.79 9.96
CA LYS A 20 20.21 13.14 10.09
C LYS A 20 19.73 14.09 9.00
N THR A 21 19.66 13.61 7.76
CA THR A 21 19.23 14.45 6.63
C THR A 21 17.75 14.81 6.73
N LEU A 22 16.90 13.88 7.19
CA LEU A 22 15.49 14.15 7.46
C LEU A 22 15.32 15.14 8.60
N MET A 23 16.02 14.91 9.72
CA MET A 23 15.94 15.76 10.91
C MET A 23 16.43 17.20 10.66
N ALA A 24 17.33 17.41 9.70
CA ALA A 24 17.73 18.75 9.26
C ALA A 24 16.56 19.61 8.73
N HIS A 25 15.47 18.98 8.30
CA HIS A 25 14.24 19.67 7.85
C HIS A 25 13.20 19.83 8.97
N CYS A 26 13.55 19.47 10.20
CA CYS A 26 12.68 19.60 11.37
C CYS A 26 11.29 18.97 11.20
N PRO A 27 11.21 17.68 10.80
CA PRO A 27 9.95 16.99 10.62
C PRO A 27 9.22 16.87 11.96
N ASP A 28 7.89 16.80 11.90
CA ASP A 28 7.09 16.49 13.08
C ASP A 28 7.27 15.01 13.46
N ILE A 29 7.95 14.79 14.59
CA ILE A 29 8.24 13.44 15.11
C ILE A 29 7.07 12.85 15.92
N SER A 30 5.99 13.60 16.13
CA SER A 30 4.81 13.12 16.85
C SER A 30 3.88 12.28 15.96
N ILE A 31 4.07 12.38 14.63
CA ILE A 31 3.28 11.63 13.66
C ILE A 31 3.58 10.14 13.80
N HIS A 32 2.52 9.37 14.01
CA HIS A 32 2.58 7.92 14.08
C HIS A 32 2.17 7.27 12.75
N ASP A 33 2.59 6.03 12.54
CA ASP A 33 2.15 5.23 11.40
C ASP A 33 0.73 4.64 11.59
N ALA A 34 0.34 3.74 10.70
CA ALA A 34 -0.97 3.10 10.70
C ALA A 34 -1.22 2.23 11.95
N ASP A 35 -0.15 1.83 12.63
CA ASP A 35 -0.21 1.03 13.86
C ASP A 35 -0.12 1.92 15.12
N GLY A 36 -0.15 3.24 14.95
CA GLY A 36 -0.04 4.20 16.06
C GLY A 36 1.39 4.34 16.60
N ILE A 37 2.40 3.86 15.86
CA ILE A 37 3.81 3.87 16.29
C ILE A 37 4.53 5.12 15.79
N THR A 38 5.12 5.87 16.73
CA THR A 38 5.97 7.04 16.43
C THR A 38 7.38 6.60 16.02
N PRO A 39 8.17 7.46 15.34
CA PRO A 39 9.53 7.11 14.94
C PRO A 39 10.44 6.76 16.13
N ILE A 40 10.22 7.41 17.28
CA ILE A 40 10.97 7.10 18.51
C ILE A 40 10.54 5.76 19.09
N GLN A 41 9.24 5.44 19.08
CA GLN A 41 8.75 4.16 19.57
C GLN A 41 9.30 3.01 18.72
N ALA A 42 9.31 3.15 17.39
CA ALA A 42 9.94 2.16 16.51
C ALA A 42 11.43 1.97 16.81
N ALA A 43 12.16 3.05 17.11
CA ALA A 43 13.58 2.95 17.48
C ALA A 43 13.79 2.25 18.84
N LEU A 44 12.87 2.44 19.79
CA LEU A 44 12.87 1.76 21.09
C LEU A 44 12.62 0.26 20.93
N ASP A 45 11.61 -0.12 20.14
CA ASP A 45 11.25 -1.52 19.91
C ASP A 45 12.41 -2.28 19.24
N LEU A 46 13.13 -1.61 18.33
CA LEU A 46 14.29 -2.15 17.64
C LEU A 46 15.61 -2.02 18.45
N LYS A 47 15.57 -1.47 19.66
CA LYS A 47 16.72 -1.24 20.55
C LYS A 47 17.85 -0.42 19.91
N LEU A 48 17.49 0.53 19.05
CA LEU A 48 18.42 1.39 18.31
C LEU A 48 18.76 2.66 19.11
N HIS A 49 19.49 2.48 20.22
CA HIS A 49 19.80 3.55 21.17
C HIS A 49 20.51 4.76 20.54
N ASP A 50 21.42 4.54 19.58
CA ASP A 50 22.14 5.61 18.88
C ASP A 50 21.21 6.48 18.03
N ILE A 51 20.21 5.86 17.41
CA ILE A 51 19.21 6.54 16.59
C ILE A 51 18.29 7.39 17.47
N ILE A 52 17.89 6.87 18.63
CA ILE A 52 17.09 7.63 19.61
C ILE A 52 17.85 8.88 20.05
N HIS A 53 19.15 8.77 20.31
CA HIS A 53 19.99 9.89 20.70
C HIS A 53 20.01 10.97 19.60
N VAL A 54 20.28 10.57 18.36
CA VAL A 54 20.36 11.49 17.22
C VAL A 54 19.01 12.18 16.96
N ILE A 55 17.89 11.46 16.99
CA ILE A 55 16.56 12.07 16.79
C ILE A 55 16.25 13.10 17.89
N LYS A 56 16.60 12.81 19.15
CA LYS A 56 16.40 13.75 20.27
C LYS A 56 17.27 15.00 20.13
N GLU A 57 18.55 14.83 19.87
CA GLU A 57 19.49 15.95 19.71
C GLU A 57 19.09 16.88 18.57
N GLU A 58 18.79 16.32 17.40
CA GLU A 58 18.39 17.11 16.24
C GLU A 58 17.03 17.80 16.43
N ASN A 59 16.09 17.17 17.15
CA ASN A 59 14.84 17.82 17.52
C ASN A 59 15.06 19.03 18.44
N ILE A 60 15.95 18.91 19.43
CA ILE A 60 16.33 20.03 20.29
C ILE A 60 16.91 21.19 19.46
N LYS A 61 17.76 20.89 18.47
CA LYS A 61 18.29 21.90 17.54
C LYS A 61 17.17 22.56 16.73
N CYS A 62 16.25 21.77 16.20
CA CYS A 62 15.07 22.25 15.47
C CYS A 62 14.14 23.15 16.30
N LYS A 63 13.99 22.88 17.59
CA LYS A 63 13.24 23.76 18.50
C LYS A 63 13.98 25.08 18.72
N LYS A 64 15.31 25.04 18.88
CA LYS A 64 16.14 26.24 19.05
C LYS A 64 16.13 27.15 17.81
N THR A 65 16.14 26.59 16.60
CA THR A 65 16.06 27.37 15.36
C THR A 65 14.68 27.98 15.14
N LYS A 66 13.59 27.31 15.57
CA LYS A 66 12.23 27.88 15.58
C LYS A 66 12.02 28.97 16.63
N THR A 67 12.79 28.98 17.71
CA THR A 67 12.71 30.02 18.76
C THR A 67 13.56 31.26 18.51
N GLY A 68 14.42 31.26 17.48
CA GLY A 68 15.32 32.38 17.16
C GLY A 68 14.72 33.52 16.33
N SER A 69 13.60 33.28 15.63
CA SER A 69 12.86 34.31 14.89
C SER A 69 11.35 34.07 15.04
N GLN A 70 10.71 34.95 15.80
CA GLN A 70 9.25 35.18 15.87
C GLN A 70 8.36 34.00 16.30
N SER A 71 8.05 34.00 17.60
CA SER A 71 6.78 33.51 18.11
C SER A 71 5.65 34.46 17.73
N VAL A 72 4.80 34.14 16.75
CA VAL A 72 3.34 34.33 16.85
C VAL A 72 2.56 33.50 15.83
N LEU A 73 1.58 32.76 16.36
CA LEU A 73 0.30 32.32 15.78
C LEU A 73 0.29 31.23 14.69
N HIS A 74 -0.19 30.08 15.17
CA HIS A 74 -0.99 29.03 14.54
C HIS A 74 -1.54 29.27 13.12
N THR A 75 -0.98 28.55 12.13
CA THR A 75 -1.77 27.96 11.05
C THR A 75 -1.05 26.74 10.47
N SER A 76 -1.67 25.57 10.64
CA SER A 76 -1.42 24.40 9.80
C SER A 76 -1.68 24.75 8.34
N ILE A 77 -0.88 24.19 7.42
CA ILE A 77 -1.23 23.71 6.06
C ILE A 77 0.04 23.71 5.16
N ASN A 78 0.31 22.54 4.57
CA ASN A 78 1.15 22.29 3.37
C ASN A 78 2.65 22.65 3.41
N GLN A 79 3.48 21.75 3.93
CA GLN A 79 4.91 21.68 3.55
C GLN A 79 5.35 20.25 3.17
N ILE A 80 4.52 19.51 2.43
CA ILE A 80 4.90 18.20 1.87
C ILE A 80 5.84 18.36 0.64
N ASP A 81 5.96 19.56 0.05
CA ASP A 81 6.57 19.72 -1.28
C ASP A 81 8.07 20.06 -1.32
N LYS A 82 8.84 19.87 -0.25
CA LYS A 82 10.29 20.12 -0.28
C LYS A 82 11.12 19.03 0.39
N ILE A 83 10.89 17.78 0.01
CA ILE A 83 11.92 16.74 0.20
C ILE A 83 13.00 17.02 -0.86
N PRO A 84 14.27 17.28 -0.47
CA PRO A 84 15.37 17.43 -1.43
C PRO A 84 15.44 16.21 -2.35
N GLU A 85 15.64 16.42 -3.65
CA GLU A 85 15.65 15.36 -4.69
C GLU A 85 16.55 14.15 -4.35
N LYS A 86 17.64 14.42 -3.61
CA LYS A 86 18.56 13.40 -3.11
C LYS A 86 17.93 12.48 -2.06
N ILE A 87 17.06 13.03 -1.22
CA ILE A 87 16.26 12.29 -0.24
C ILE A 87 15.09 11.60 -0.93
N ASP A 88 14.45 12.20 -1.95
CA ASP A 88 13.42 11.51 -2.76
C ASP A 88 13.95 10.20 -3.36
N LYS A 89 15.15 10.20 -3.94
CA LYS A 89 15.79 8.98 -4.48
C LYS A 89 16.03 7.89 -3.44
N ILE A 90 16.17 8.25 -2.16
CA ILE A 90 16.46 7.33 -1.05
C ILE A 90 15.18 6.88 -0.33
N LEU A 91 14.20 7.78 -0.20
CA LEU A 91 12.89 7.57 0.40
C LEU A 91 11.86 7.01 -0.57
N ARG A 92 12.14 7.02 -1.88
CA ARG A 92 11.48 6.12 -2.81
C ARG A 92 11.56 4.77 -2.14
N PRO A 93 10.43 4.17 -1.73
CA PRO A 93 10.49 2.78 -1.36
C PRO A 93 11.21 2.10 -2.52
N LYS A 94 12.10 1.15 -2.24
CA LYS A 94 12.25 0.05 -3.20
C LYS A 94 10.89 -0.66 -3.28
N ARG A 95 9.87 -0.01 -3.84
CA ARG A 95 9.05 -0.65 -4.84
C ARG A 95 9.95 -0.70 -6.07
N ALA A 96 10.92 -1.61 -6.02
CA ALA A 96 11.11 -2.45 -7.18
C ALA A 96 9.84 -3.29 -7.28
N LEU A 97 8.75 -2.65 -7.72
CA LEU A 97 7.91 -3.29 -8.70
C LEU A 97 8.88 -3.41 -9.87
N SER A 98 9.50 -4.57 -10.04
CA SER A 98 10.26 -4.87 -11.25
C SER A 98 9.42 -4.40 -12.43
N ASP A 99 10.06 -3.86 -13.47
CA ASP A 99 9.51 -3.41 -14.76
C ASP A 99 8.55 -4.43 -15.41
N GLY A 100 7.41 -4.71 -14.77
CA GLY A 100 6.73 -5.97 -14.99
C GLY A 100 5.72 -6.47 -13.96
N THR A 101 5.64 -5.89 -12.76
CA THR A 101 4.63 -6.30 -11.75
C THR A 101 3.29 -5.58 -11.91
N CYS A 102 2.20 -6.26 -11.60
CA CYS A 102 0.84 -5.75 -11.67
C CYS A 102 0.25 -5.54 -10.28
N GLN A 103 -0.70 -4.63 -10.14
CA GLN A 103 -1.42 -4.41 -8.88
C GLN A 103 -2.92 -4.57 -9.09
N HIS A 104 -3.55 -5.49 -8.36
CA HIS A 104 -4.99 -5.75 -8.44
C HIS A 104 -5.58 -5.91 -7.04
N ARG A 105 -6.62 -5.14 -6.73
CA ARG A 105 -7.36 -5.16 -5.44
C ARG A 105 -6.48 -5.06 -4.18
N GLY A 106 -5.35 -4.35 -4.27
CA GLY A 106 -4.41 -4.17 -3.17
C GLY A 106 -3.32 -5.24 -3.07
N SER A 107 -3.43 -6.33 -3.84
CA SER A 107 -2.39 -7.34 -4.03
C SER A 107 -1.43 -6.94 -5.15
N VAL A 108 -0.19 -7.40 -5.04
CA VAL A 108 0.87 -7.19 -6.03
C VAL A 108 1.23 -8.54 -6.64
N TYR A 109 1.30 -8.58 -7.96
CA TYR A 109 1.60 -9.76 -8.76
C TYR A 109 2.86 -9.54 -9.59
N THR A 110 3.73 -10.54 -9.67
CA THR A 110 4.95 -10.50 -10.48
C THR A 110 4.72 -10.92 -11.93
N HIS A 111 5.64 -10.57 -12.84
CA HIS A 111 5.52 -10.96 -14.25
C HIS A 111 5.40 -12.49 -14.39
N GLY A 112 4.39 -12.94 -15.12
CA GLY A 112 4.11 -14.35 -15.36
C GLY A 112 3.19 -14.99 -14.32
N GLU A 113 2.87 -14.29 -13.23
CA GLU A 113 1.88 -14.79 -12.27
C GLU A 113 0.48 -14.79 -12.87
N ILE A 114 -0.23 -15.89 -12.60
CA ILE A 114 -1.62 -16.11 -12.97
C ILE A 114 -2.40 -16.30 -11.68
N TRP A 115 -3.55 -15.64 -11.56
CA TRP A 115 -4.45 -15.79 -10.43
C TRP A 115 -5.90 -15.84 -10.90
N GLU A 116 -6.76 -16.44 -10.10
CA GLU A 116 -8.17 -16.62 -10.42
C GLU A 116 -9.03 -15.94 -9.35
N GLU A 117 -10.01 -15.17 -9.78
CA GLU A 117 -11.06 -14.64 -8.90
C GLU A 117 -12.42 -14.99 -9.52
N SER A 118 -13.18 -15.83 -8.81
CA SER A 118 -14.46 -16.35 -9.28
C SER A 118 -14.34 -17.06 -10.65
N CYS A 119 -14.78 -16.42 -11.72
CA CYS A 119 -14.80 -16.96 -13.09
C CYS A 119 -13.85 -16.20 -14.03
N MET A 120 -12.94 -15.41 -13.46
CA MET A 120 -11.96 -14.65 -14.20
C MET A 120 -10.57 -15.15 -13.86
N SER A 121 -9.81 -15.50 -14.88
CA SER A 121 -8.38 -15.74 -14.79
C SER A 121 -7.66 -14.46 -15.21
N TYR A 122 -6.69 -14.06 -14.41
CA TYR A 122 -5.87 -12.88 -14.61
C TYR A 122 -4.42 -13.30 -14.74
N ALA A 123 -3.65 -12.59 -15.57
CA ALA A 123 -2.24 -12.81 -15.77
C ALA A 123 -1.50 -11.47 -15.79
N CYS A 124 -0.39 -11.40 -15.08
CA CYS A 124 0.46 -10.22 -15.12
C CYS A 124 1.51 -10.33 -16.23
N LYS A 125 1.45 -9.43 -17.21
CA LYS A 125 2.39 -9.40 -18.34
C LYS A 125 3.00 -8.01 -18.43
N ASN A 126 4.30 -7.90 -18.08
CA ASN A 126 5.07 -6.66 -18.16
C ASN A 126 4.34 -5.45 -17.53
N GLY A 127 3.72 -5.65 -16.36
CA GLY A 127 2.99 -4.60 -15.65
C GLY A 127 1.55 -4.39 -16.10
N GLU A 128 1.11 -5.05 -17.16
CA GLU A 128 -0.28 -5.05 -17.60
C GLU A 128 -1.04 -6.28 -17.11
N ILE A 129 -2.22 -6.05 -16.54
CA ILE A 129 -3.15 -7.12 -16.19
C ILE A 129 -3.90 -7.52 -17.47
N LYS A 130 -3.67 -8.74 -17.94
CA LYS A 130 -4.54 -9.39 -18.92
C LYS A 130 -5.51 -10.27 -18.16
N ASN A 131 -6.75 -10.33 -18.62
CA ASN A 131 -7.76 -11.20 -18.03
C ASN A 131 -8.54 -11.95 -19.11
N MET A 132 -9.10 -13.08 -18.72
CA MET A 132 -10.00 -13.88 -19.55
C MET A 132 -10.99 -14.62 -18.66
N THR A 133 -12.18 -14.86 -19.18
CA THR A 133 -13.17 -15.71 -18.51
C THR A 133 -12.68 -17.15 -18.51
N ILE A 134 -12.76 -17.82 -17.36
CA ILE A 134 -12.39 -19.23 -17.21
C ILE A 134 -13.31 -20.08 -18.10
N PRO A 135 -12.78 -20.94 -18.98
CA PRO A 135 -13.59 -21.85 -19.79
C PRO A 135 -14.49 -22.70 -18.90
N GLY A 136 -15.78 -22.79 -19.25
CA GLY A 136 -16.76 -23.55 -18.49
C GLY A 136 -17.53 -22.74 -17.44
N CYS A 137 -17.21 -21.46 -17.24
CA CYS A 137 -18.05 -20.54 -16.50
C CYS A 137 -19.26 -20.08 -17.31
N CYS A 138 -20.39 -19.92 -16.64
CA CYS A 138 -21.63 -19.43 -17.25
C CYS A 138 -21.80 -17.93 -17.00
N GLU A 139 -22.14 -17.19 -18.05
CA GLU A 139 -22.46 -15.77 -17.97
C GLU A 139 -23.96 -15.56 -18.21
N THR A 140 -24.62 -14.83 -17.31
CA THR A 140 -26.02 -14.44 -17.47
C THR A 140 -26.17 -13.17 -18.31
N GLU A 141 -27.40 -12.86 -18.74
CA GLU A 141 -27.72 -11.60 -19.42
C GLU A 141 -27.32 -10.34 -18.62
N TYR A 142 -27.27 -10.45 -17.29
CA TYR A 142 -26.86 -9.36 -16.38
C TYR A 142 -25.38 -9.35 -16.02
N LYS A 143 -24.51 -10.03 -16.78
CA LYS A 143 -23.05 -10.11 -16.53
C LYS A 143 -22.66 -10.77 -15.21
N LYS A 144 -23.57 -11.53 -14.58
CA LYS A 144 -23.21 -12.40 -13.44
C LYS A 144 -22.54 -13.67 -13.97
N LEU A 145 -21.41 -14.02 -13.36
CA LEU A 145 -20.63 -15.20 -13.69
C LEU A 145 -20.85 -16.29 -12.63
N TYR A 146 -21.02 -17.53 -13.08
CA TYR A 146 -21.20 -18.71 -12.25
C TYR A 146 -20.16 -19.77 -12.63
N GLN A 147 -19.53 -20.36 -11.62
CA GLN A 147 -18.58 -21.46 -11.81
C GLN A 147 -19.30 -22.73 -12.24
N ASN A 148 -18.57 -23.64 -12.88
CA ASN A 148 -19.11 -24.95 -13.23
C ASN A 148 -19.59 -25.69 -11.98
N GLY A 149 -20.86 -26.10 -11.96
CA GLY A 149 -21.53 -26.74 -10.82
C GLY A 149 -22.36 -25.79 -9.96
N ASP A 150 -22.21 -24.47 -10.12
CA ASP A 150 -23.00 -23.49 -9.36
C ASP A 150 -24.49 -23.63 -9.68
N THR A 151 -25.31 -23.46 -8.65
CA THR A 151 -26.77 -23.39 -8.78
C THR A 151 -27.28 -22.07 -8.20
N TRP A 152 -28.26 -21.47 -8.87
CA TRP A 152 -28.87 -20.23 -8.40
C TRP A 152 -30.36 -20.19 -8.71
N LYS A 153 -31.06 -19.26 -8.08
CA LYS A 153 -32.49 -19.02 -8.29
C LYS A 153 -32.70 -17.62 -8.83
N GLU A 154 -33.41 -17.50 -9.94
CA GLU A 154 -33.73 -16.23 -10.58
C GLU A 154 -35.17 -16.28 -11.09
N ASN A 155 -35.96 -15.26 -10.79
CA ASN A 155 -37.38 -15.18 -11.18
C ASN A 155 -38.21 -16.43 -10.83
N GLY A 156 -37.92 -17.05 -9.68
CA GLY A 156 -38.62 -18.25 -9.21
C GLY A 156 -38.17 -19.58 -9.83
N LYS A 157 -37.27 -19.54 -10.82
CA LYS A 157 -36.72 -20.72 -11.51
C LYS A 157 -35.34 -21.07 -10.97
N HIS A 158 -35.02 -22.36 -10.94
CA HIS A 158 -33.69 -22.85 -10.56
C HIS A 158 -32.83 -23.05 -11.80
N TYR A 159 -31.56 -22.66 -11.70
CA TYR A 159 -30.59 -22.76 -12.77
C TYR A 159 -29.32 -23.43 -12.25
N GLN A 160 -28.63 -24.11 -13.15
CA GLN A 160 -27.33 -24.73 -12.91
C GLN A 160 -26.37 -24.38 -14.03
N CYS A 161 -25.14 -24.04 -13.69
CA CYS A 161 -24.05 -23.92 -14.65
C CYS A 161 -23.38 -25.28 -14.83
N SER A 162 -23.30 -25.76 -16.07
CA SER A 162 -22.50 -26.93 -16.40
C SER A 162 -21.71 -26.68 -17.69
N ASN A 163 -20.37 -26.71 -17.60
CA ASN A 163 -19.43 -26.52 -18.70
C ASN A 163 -19.73 -25.30 -19.59
N GLY A 164 -20.09 -24.16 -18.98
CA GLY A 164 -20.35 -22.90 -19.67
C GLY A 164 -21.76 -22.78 -20.24
N GLN A 165 -22.63 -23.75 -19.99
CA GLN A 165 -24.03 -23.73 -20.38
C GLN A 165 -24.94 -23.62 -19.15
N ILE A 166 -25.95 -22.76 -19.25
CA ILE A 166 -26.96 -22.56 -18.21
C ILE A 166 -28.13 -23.51 -18.47
N TYR A 167 -28.42 -24.38 -17.50
CA TYR A 167 -29.55 -25.29 -17.53
C TYR A 167 -30.61 -24.82 -16.54
N GLN A 168 -31.83 -24.59 -17.01
CA GLN A 168 -32.97 -24.39 -16.11
C GLN A 168 -33.38 -25.76 -15.56
N GLN A 169 -33.31 -25.95 -14.25
CA GLN A 169 -33.80 -27.16 -13.61
C GLN A 169 -35.34 -27.13 -13.61
N THR A 170 -35.97 -28.10 -14.28
CA THR A 170 -37.38 -28.39 -14.12
C THR A 170 -37.52 -29.25 -12.87
N ASN A 171 -38.15 -28.70 -11.82
CA ASN A 171 -38.58 -29.52 -10.70
C ASN A 171 -39.43 -30.67 -11.25
N GLY A 172 -39.01 -31.91 -11.01
CA GLY A 172 -39.87 -33.08 -11.19
C GLY A 172 -40.97 -33.11 -10.15
#